data_AF-A0A7N2L6C0-F1
#
_entry.id   AF-A0A7N2L6C0-F1
#
_cell.length_a   1.000
_cell.length_b   1.000
_cell.length_c   1.000
_cell.angle_alpha   90.00
_cell.angle_beta   90.00
_cell.angle_gamma   90.00
#
_symmetry.space_group_name_H-M   'P 1'
#
loop_
_entity.id
_entity.type
_entity.pdbx_description
1 polymer ?
#
loop_
_entity_poly.entity_id
_entity_poly.type
_entity_poly.pdbx_seq_one_letter_code
_entity_poly.pdbx_strand_id
1 'polypeptide(L)'
;MAEQENCVRITRAAKKRALSAASGSPNKKRVVLGELPNLSNVVVPVNNKPVTKTKPKAKKALTTTLISTTKGSPTKVEIDDSCDDPQLCGAYTSDIDDYLHKMEMETKRRPVPNYLEKVQKEVTANMRGVLVDWLVEVAEEYKLLPDTLYLAISYIDRFLSLNVVHKQKLQLLGVSSMLIASKYEEITAPDVGDFCYITDNTYPKEEVVKMEADILKSLKFEMGNPTVKTFLRRFTSVAQKNNKSPNLQLEFLGYYLGELSLLDYNCVKFLPSLVAASVIFLAKFIIQPMIHPWCATLQQYSGYKPADLKDCVLIIHDLYVSRKGGSLQAIREKYKQHKFKYVASMPSPPEIPASYFEDLKE
;
A
#
# COMPACT_ATOMS: atom_id res chain seq x y z
N MET A 1 18.34 12.17 -22.50
CA MET A 1 17.63 11.64 -23.68
C MET A 1 17.13 10.21 -23.49
N ALA A 2 17.93 9.29 -22.93
CA ALA A 2 17.47 7.91 -22.65
C ALA A 2 16.31 7.83 -21.63
N GLU A 3 16.29 8.67 -20.59
CA GLU A 3 15.17 8.73 -19.62
C GLU A 3 13.86 9.25 -20.25
N GLN A 4 13.97 10.19 -21.19
CA GLN A 4 12.83 10.78 -21.88
C GLN A 4 12.22 9.82 -22.92
N GLU A 5 13.05 9.04 -23.61
CA GLU A 5 12.57 7.97 -24.50
C GLU A 5 11.98 6.78 -23.73
N ASN A 6 12.51 6.47 -22.54
CA ASN A 6 11.96 5.43 -21.68
C ASN A 6 10.61 5.87 -21.09
N CYS A 7 10.51 7.14 -20.66
CA CYS A 7 9.27 7.79 -20.25
C CYS A 7 8.21 7.66 -21.35
N VAL A 8 8.51 8.11 -22.59
CA VAL A 8 7.56 8.05 -23.74
C VAL A 8 7.11 6.62 -24.07
N ARG A 9 7.96 5.60 -23.90
CA ARG A 9 7.61 4.20 -24.14
C ARG A 9 6.68 3.64 -23.05
N ILE A 10 6.92 3.99 -21.79
CA ILE A 10 6.08 3.61 -20.65
C ILE A 10 4.71 4.28 -20.77
N THR A 11 4.64 5.59 -21.05
CA THR A 11 3.37 6.32 -21.22
C THR A 11 2.54 5.76 -22.38
N ARG A 12 3.17 5.36 -23.50
CA ARG A 12 2.46 4.76 -24.66
C ARG A 12 1.93 3.35 -24.39
N ALA A 13 2.68 2.52 -23.66
CA ALA A 13 2.26 1.16 -23.30
C ALA A 13 1.11 1.18 -22.27
N ALA A 14 1.22 2.06 -21.27
CA ALA A 14 0.21 2.32 -20.26
C ALA A 14 -1.10 2.86 -20.87
N LYS A 15 -1.01 3.85 -21.77
CA LYS A 15 -2.15 4.39 -22.55
C LYS A 15 -2.87 3.31 -23.35
N LYS A 16 -2.15 2.39 -24.00
CA LYS A 16 -2.79 1.31 -24.77
C LYS A 16 -3.63 0.38 -23.86
N ARG A 17 -3.19 0.14 -22.63
CA ARG A 17 -3.94 -0.68 -21.65
C ARG A 17 -5.16 0.07 -21.11
N ALA A 18 -4.99 1.31 -20.68
CA ALA A 18 -6.09 2.16 -20.17
C ALA A 18 -7.15 2.45 -21.24
N LEU A 19 -6.76 2.73 -22.50
CA LEU A 19 -7.69 2.94 -23.61
C LEU A 19 -8.33 1.65 -24.12
N SER A 20 -7.63 0.50 -24.09
CA SER A 20 -8.23 -0.80 -24.46
C SER A 20 -9.31 -1.24 -23.46
N ALA A 21 -9.25 -0.79 -22.21
CA ALA A 21 -10.32 -1.00 -21.25
C ALA A 21 -11.56 -0.13 -21.55
N ALA A 22 -11.40 0.97 -22.28
CA ALA A 22 -12.49 1.83 -22.75
C ALA A 22 -13.05 1.44 -24.12
N SER A 23 -12.33 0.60 -24.89
CA SER A 23 -12.69 0.19 -26.26
C SER A 23 -12.34 -1.29 -26.51
N GLY A 24 -13.33 -2.17 -26.58
CA GLY A 24 -13.11 -3.59 -26.85
C GLY A 24 -12.81 -3.88 -28.33
N SER A 25 -11.63 -4.42 -28.65
CA SER A 25 -11.32 -5.42 -29.73
C SER A 25 -9.81 -5.49 -30.10
N PRO A 26 -9.29 -6.59 -30.71
CA PRO A 26 -7.92 -7.09 -30.46
C PRO A 26 -6.88 -6.97 -31.61
N ASN A 27 -5.62 -7.09 -31.17
CA ASN A 27 -4.40 -7.59 -31.86
C ASN A 27 -3.74 -6.81 -33.02
N LYS A 28 -2.42 -6.52 -32.86
CA LYS A 28 -1.35 -6.86 -33.83
C LYS A 28 0.07 -6.68 -33.25
N LYS A 29 0.96 -7.45 -33.88
CA LYS A 29 2.26 -8.04 -33.45
C LYS A 29 3.42 -7.05 -33.21
N ARG A 30 4.36 -7.47 -32.34
CA ARG A 30 5.65 -6.83 -32.02
C ARG A 30 6.67 -7.08 -33.14
N VAL A 31 7.49 -6.07 -33.46
CA VAL A 31 8.73 -6.21 -34.26
C VAL A 31 9.91 -5.83 -33.36
N VAL A 32 10.99 -6.60 -33.46
CA VAL A 32 12.25 -6.51 -32.71
C VAL A 32 13.34 -5.91 -33.61
N LEU A 33 14.16 -5.02 -33.05
CA LEU A 33 15.51 -4.61 -33.49
C LEU A 33 16.10 -3.78 -32.33
N GLY A 34 17.36 -3.83 -31.92
CA GLY A 34 18.61 -4.34 -32.49
C GLY A 34 19.75 -3.45 -31.95
N GLU A 35 20.67 -4.09 -31.23
CA GLU A 35 21.97 -3.78 -30.58
C GLU A 35 22.80 -2.47 -30.79
N LEU A 36 23.30 -1.95 -29.63
CA LEU A 36 24.68 -1.47 -29.21
C LEU A 36 25.46 -0.39 -30.02
N PRO A 37 26.50 0.33 -29.48
CA PRO A 37 27.34 0.06 -28.29
C PRO A 37 27.74 1.26 -27.35
N ASN A 38 28.46 0.88 -26.27
CA ASN A 38 29.08 1.61 -25.16
C ASN A 38 30.03 2.79 -25.51
N LEU A 39 30.24 3.71 -24.54
CA LEU A 39 31.54 4.37 -24.24
C LEU A 39 31.62 4.98 -22.82
N SER A 40 32.55 4.42 -22.03
CA SER A 40 33.51 4.96 -21.04
C SER A 40 33.23 6.10 -20.03
N ASN A 41 33.67 5.78 -18.79
CA ASN A 41 33.87 6.58 -17.57
C ASN A 41 34.70 7.87 -17.70
N VAL A 42 34.37 8.87 -16.87
CA VAL A 42 35.34 9.79 -16.23
C VAL A 42 34.90 10.08 -14.78
N VAL A 43 35.80 9.78 -13.84
CA VAL A 43 35.82 10.14 -12.41
C VAL A 43 36.76 11.34 -12.25
N VAL A 44 36.49 12.33 -11.36
CA VAL A 44 37.35 12.88 -10.25
C VAL A 44 36.58 14.04 -9.51
N PRO A 45 37.02 14.62 -8.35
CA PRO A 45 36.91 14.17 -6.95
C PRO A 45 36.09 15.09 -6.00
N VAL A 46 35.86 14.55 -4.80
CA VAL A 46 35.40 15.21 -3.56
C VAL A 46 36.56 15.93 -2.84
N ASN A 47 36.30 17.09 -2.23
CA ASN A 47 37.24 17.78 -1.34
C ASN A 47 36.62 18.00 0.05
N ASN A 48 37.20 17.36 1.08
CA ASN A 48 36.84 17.48 2.48
C ASN A 48 37.83 18.41 3.20
N LYS A 49 37.36 19.30 4.08
CA LYS A 49 38.13 19.78 5.23
C LYS A 49 37.27 19.93 6.49
N PRO A 50 37.86 19.72 7.69
CA PRO A 50 37.12 19.46 8.93
C PRO A 50 37.07 20.69 9.87
N VAL A 51 36.05 20.74 10.73
CA VAL A 51 36.02 21.67 11.88
C VAL A 51 35.70 20.88 13.15
N THR A 52 36.61 21.00 14.12
CA THR A 52 36.56 20.47 15.48
C THR A 52 36.05 21.51 16.49
N LYS A 53 35.70 21.02 17.70
CA LYS A 53 35.44 21.67 19.02
C LYS A 53 33.95 21.56 19.43
N THR A 54 33.53 21.29 20.67
CA THR A 54 34.12 20.91 21.96
C THR A 54 32.95 20.47 22.86
N LYS A 55 33.16 19.49 23.77
CA LYS A 55 32.17 19.03 24.77
C LYS A 55 32.03 20.00 25.96
N PRO A 56 30.85 20.06 26.60
CA PRO A 56 30.76 20.31 28.04
C PRO A 56 30.22 19.08 28.83
N LYS A 57 30.67 19.00 30.08
CA LYS A 57 30.43 17.93 31.07
C LYS A 57 29.04 18.05 31.72
N ALA A 58 28.34 16.93 31.90
CA ALA A 58 27.11 16.84 32.71
C ALA A 58 27.39 16.29 34.11
N LYS A 59 26.75 16.90 35.12
CA LYS A 59 26.82 16.57 36.55
C LYS A 59 25.80 15.46 36.91
N LYS A 60 26.16 14.63 37.89
CA LYS A 60 25.33 13.58 38.49
C LYS A 60 24.21 14.15 39.36
N ALA A 61 23.01 13.58 39.28
CA ALA A 61 21.98 13.56 40.33
C ALA A 61 21.22 12.21 40.18
N LEU A 62 21.41 11.26 41.09
CA LEU A 62 20.66 11.02 42.34
C LEU A 62 19.25 10.46 42.11
N THR A 63 19.20 9.14 42.29
CA THR A 63 18.10 8.18 42.33
C THR A 63 17.06 8.56 43.38
N THR A 64 15.77 8.39 43.07
CA THR A 64 14.74 8.19 44.10
C THR A 64 13.71 7.19 43.57
N THR A 65 13.74 6.02 44.19
CA THR A 65 12.81 4.91 44.03
C THR A 65 11.51 5.21 44.76
N LEU A 66 10.36 5.03 44.11
CA LEU A 66 9.07 4.92 44.78
C LEU A 66 8.33 3.69 44.22
N ILE A 67 8.08 2.73 45.12
CA ILE A 67 7.26 1.53 44.93
C ILE A 67 5.93 1.77 45.64
N SER A 68 4.81 1.53 44.95
CA SER A 68 3.53 1.05 45.51
C SER A 68 2.53 0.75 44.38
N THR A 69 2.37 -0.52 43.96
CA THR A 69 1.26 -1.44 44.30
C THR A 69 -0.17 -0.93 43.99
N THR A 70 -0.87 -1.51 43.00
CA THR A 70 -2.02 -2.45 43.20
C THR A 70 -2.79 -2.81 41.91
N LYS A 71 -3.17 -4.10 41.82
CA LYS A 71 -4.41 -4.71 41.27
C LYS A 71 -4.68 -4.76 39.75
N GLY A 72 -4.32 -5.93 39.17
CA GLY A 72 -5.25 -6.89 38.53
C GLY A 72 -6.27 -6.42 37.49
N SER A 73 -5.86 -6.40 36.22
CA SER A 73 -6.70 -6.70 35.05
C SER A 73 -5.81 -7.47 34.03
N PRO A 74 -6.36 -8.23 33.06
CA PRO A 74 -5.54 -9.08 32.20
C PRO A 74 -4.65 -8.20 31.32
N THR A 75 -3.37 -8.17 31.66
CA THR A 75 -2.36 -7.34 31.01
C THR A 75 -2.26 -7.76 29.54
N LYS A 76 -2.64 -6.88 28.61
CA LYS A 76 -2.01 -6.85 27.29
C LYS A 76 -0.51 -6.90 27.58
N VAL A 77 0.17 -7.97 27.16
CA VAL A 77 1.63 -8.06 27.26
C VAL A 77 2.21 -6.75 26.74
N GLU A 78 2.82 -5.96 27.61
CA GLU A 78 3.43 -4.68 27.26
C GLU A 78 4.64 -4.98 26.35
N ILE A 79 4.43 -4.91 25.05
CA ILE A 79 5.46 -5.21 24.03
C ILE A 79 6.38 -4.00 23.80
N ASP A 80 6.12 -2.86 24.43
CA ASP A 80 6.79 -1.60 24.09
C ASP A 80 7.93 -1.19 25.04
N ASP A 81 8.09 -1.86 26.18
CA ASP A 81 9.01 -1.38 27.22
C ASP A 81 10.49 -1.79 26.98
N SER A 82 10.80 -2.44 25.84
CA SER A 82 12.15 -2.97 25.57
C SER A 82 12.91 -2.27 24.44
N CYS A 83 12.41 -1.15 23.92
CA CYS A 83 13.15 -0.37 22.92
C CYS A 83 13.39 1.05 23.44
N ASP A 84 14.60 1.30 23.94
CA ASP A 84 15.09 2.63 24.38
C ASP A 84 15.23 3.65 23.21
N ASP A 85 14.59 3.42 22.06
CA ASP A 85 14.59 4.38 20.96
C ASP A 85 13.48 5.42 21.18
N PRO A 86 13.83 6.67 21.56
CA PRO A 86 12.84 7.72 21.78
C PRO A 86 12.07 8.07 20.49
N GLN A 87 12.53 7.69 19.30
CA GLN A 87 11.82 7.89 18.04
C GLN A 87 10.65 6.91 17.84
N LEU A 88 10.63 5.78 18.56
CA LEU A 88 9.52 4.82 18.49
C LEU A 88 8.32 5.24 19.33
N CYS A 89 8.49 6.19 20.25
CA CYS A 89 7.42 6.80 21.03
C CYS A 89 6.49 5.77 21.69
N GLY A 90 7.06 4.71 22.28
CA GLY A 90 6.32 3.53 22.73
C GLY A 90 5.15 3.82 23.68
N ALA A 91 5.28 4.86 24.50
CA ALA A 91 4.22 5.32 25.40
C ALA A 91 2.87 5.62 24.69
N TYR A 92 2.90 5.99 23.41
CA TYR A 92 1.70 6.33 22.64
C TYR A 92 1.20 5.19 21.73
N THR A 93 1.93 4.09 21.64
CA THR A 93 1.63 3.01 20.68
C THR A 93 0.25 2.40 20.89
N SER A 94 -0.22 2.27 22.13
CA SER A 94 -1.57 1.77 22.42
C SER A 94 -2.64 2.80 22.03
N ASP A 95 -2.43 4.07 22.39
CA ASP A 95 -3.38 5.14 22.10
C ASP A 95 -3.55 5.36 20.59
N ILE A 96 -2.44 5.32 19.85
CA ILE A 96 -2.42 5.42 18.39
C ILE A 96 -3.17 4.22 17.78
N ASP A 97 -2.92 3.00 18.26
CA ASP A 97 -3.61 1.80 17.76
C ASP A 97 -5.12 1.89 17.95
N ASP A 98 -5.55 2.21 19.17
CA ASP A 98 -6.95 2.32 19.52
C ASP A 98 -7.61 3.46 18.72
N TYR A 99 -6.90 4.56 18.48
CA TYR A 99 -7.38 5.65 17.63
C TYR A 99 -7.53 5.21 16.16
N LEU A 100 -6.54 4.53 15.59
CA LEU A 100 -6.59 4.07 14.20
C LEU A 100 -7.70 3.02 13.99
N HIS A 101 -7.88 2.11 14.94
CA HIS A 101 -8.96 1.12 14.92
C HIS A 101 -10.36 1.78 15.06
N LYS A 102 -10.50 2.81 15.90
CA LYS A 102 -11.75 3.60 15.95
C LYS A 102 -11.99 4.33 14.63
N MET A 103 -10.96 4.93 14.07
CA MET A 103 -11.03 5.73 12.86
C MET A 103 -11.37 4.90 11.61
N GLU A 104 -10.82 3.67 11.49
CA GLU A 104 -11.14 2.80 10.35
C GLU A 104 -12.60 2.31 10.34
N MET A 105 -13.26 2.30 11.50
CA MET A 105 -14.66 1.88 11.67
C MET A 105 -15.65 2.99 11.33
N GLU A 106 -15.21 4.25 11.27
CA GLU A 106 -16.08 5.39 10.97
C GLU A 106 -16.69 5.26 9.57
N THR A 107 -18.01 5.13 9.48
CA THR A 107 -18.73 4.93 8.22
C THR A 107 -18.47 6.05 7.20
N LYS A 108 -18.31 7.31 7.66
CA LYS A 108 -17.98 8.46 6.80
C LYS A 108 -16.58 8.39 6.16
N ARG A 109 -15.67 7.59 6.73
CA ARG A 109 -14.30 7.39 6.25
C ARG A 109 -14.16 6.16 5.36
N ARG A 110 -15.20 5.33 5.28
CA ARG A 110 -15.18 4.10 4.49
C ARG A 110 -15.91 4.27 3.16
N PRO A 111 -15.43 3.63 2.08
CA PRO A 111 -16.23 3.43 0.89
C PRO A 111 -17.41 2.50 1.18
N VAL A 112 -18.52 2.70 0.47
CA VAL A 112 -19.70 1.83 0.53
C VAL A 112 -19.36 0.52 -0.21
N PRO A 113 -19.41 -0.65 0.45
CA PRO A 113 -18.89 -1.90 -0.14
C PRO A 113 -19.47 -2.33 -1.48
N ASN A 114 -20.68 -1.87 -1.82
CA ASN A 114 -21.39 -2.16 -3.08
C ASN A 114 -21.71 -0.89 -3.88
N TYR A 115 -20.84 0.12 -3.82
CA TYR A 115 -21.01 1.34 -4.61
C TYR A 115 -21.03 1.09 -6.12
N LEU A 116 -20.35 0.05 -6.63
CA LEU A 116 -20.35 -0.23 -8.07
C LEU A 116 -21.72 -0.70 -8.54
N GLU A 117 -22.43 -1.49 -7.74
CA GLU A 117 -23.80 -1.91 -8.09
C GLU A 117 -24.85 -0.86 -7.76
N LYS A 118 -24.69 -0.13 -6.63
CA LYS A 118 -25.73 0.77 -6.11
C LYS A 118 -25.64 2.21 -6.61
N VAL A 119 -24.44 2.70 -6.92
CA VAL A 119 -24.20 4.12 -7.24
C VAL A 119 -23.76 4.26 -8.70
N GLN A 120 -22.79 3.45 -9.13
CA GLN A 120 -22.23 3.57 -10.48
C GLN A 120 -23.15 2.95 -11.54
N LYS A 121 -23.19 3.61 -12.71
CA LYS A 121 -23.96 3.14 -13.89
C LYS A 121 -23.07 2.55 -14.98
N GLU A 122 -21.89 3.14 -15.16
CA GLU A 122 -20.97 2.79 -16.25
C GLU A 122 -19.63 2.22 -15.76
N VAL A 123 -19.20 2.59 -14.55
CA VAL A 123 -17.93 2.12 -13.98
C VAL A 123 -18.10 0.70 -13.47
N THR A 124 -17.23 -0.19 -13.93
CA THR A 124 -17.21 -1.61 -13.52
C THR A 124 -15.99 -1.92 -12.66
N ALA A 125 -16.01 -3.05 -11.95
CA ALA A 125 -14.89 -3.50 -11.14
C ALA A 125 -13.61 -3.68 -11.97
N ASN A 126 -13.73 -4.15 -13.21
CA ASN A 126 -12.60 -4.27 -14.12
C ASN A 126 -12.00 -2.90 -14.49
N MET A 127 -12.83 -1.89 -14.75
CA MET A 127 -12.34 -0.54 -15.05
C MET A 127 -11.62 0.10 -13.86
N ARG A 128 -12.13 -0.13 -12.65
CA ARG A 128 -11.44 0.24 -11.41
C ARG A 128 -10.08 -0.47 -11.30
N GLY A 129 -10.04 -1.78 -11.52
CA GLY A 129 -8.78 -2.56 -11.48
C GLY A 129 -7.74 -2.07 -12.50
N VAL A 130 -8.17 -1.73 -13.72
CA VAL A 130 -7.29 -1.14 -14.75
C VAL A 130 -6.80 0.25 -14.34
N LEU A 131 -7.67 1.08 -13.75
CA LEU A 131 -7.25 2.38 -13.22
C LEU A 131 -6.17 2.19 -12.14
N VAL A 132 -6.41 1.32 -11.15
CA VAL A 132 -5.47 1.07 -10.04
C VAL A 132 -4.13 0.53 -10.57
N ASP A 133 -4.14 -0.42 -11.50
CA ASP A 133 -2.93 -0.95 -12.13
C ASP A 133 -2.12 0.16 -12.82
N TRP A 134 -2.81 1.07 -13.51
CA TRP A 134 -2.15 2.23 -14.11
C TRP A 134 -1.62 3.23 -13.08
N LEU A 135 -2.35 3.51 -12.00
CA LEU A 135 -1.90 4.42 -10.94
C LEU A 135 -0.65 3.89 -10.21
N VAL A 136 -0.42 2.58 -10.18
CA VAL A 136 0.83 1.98 -9.71
C VAL A 136 2.01 2.37 -10.62
N GLU A 137 1.81 2.35 -11.95
CA GLU A 137 2.84 2.82 -12.90
C GLU A 137 3.13 4.31 -12.71
N VAL A 138 2.09 5.14 -12.50
CA VAL A 138 2.24 6.57 -12.21
C VAL A 138 3.03 6.81 -10.91
N ALA A 139 2.72 6.04 -9.86
CA ALA A 139 3.43 6.15 -8.59
C ALA A 139 4.92 5.77 -8.72
N GLU A 140 5.27 4.73 -9.50
CA GLU A 140 6.68 4.39 -9.78
C GLU A 140 7.37 5.47 -10.64
N GLU A 141 6.70 6.04 -11.64
CA GLU A 141 7.25 7.10 -12.51
C GLU A 141 7.62 8.35 -11.71
N TYR A 142 6.74 8.78 -10.81
CA TYR A 142 6.96 9.93 -9.93
C TYR A 142 7.63 9.58 -8.60
N LYS A 143 8.02 8.31 -8.40
CA LYS A 143 8.70 7.81 -7.20
C LYS A 143 7.96 8.15 -5.91
N LEU A 144 6.63 8.11 -5.96
CA LEU A 144 5.76 8.41 -4.83
C LEU A 144 5.88 7.34 -3.75
N LEU A 145 5.64 7.73 -2.50
CA LEU A 145 5.53 6.81 -1.38
C LEU A 145 4.36 5.84 -1.59
N PRO A 146 4.46 4.58 -1.12
CA PRO A 146 3.33 3.67 -1.20
C PRO A 146 2.11 4.20 -0.44
N ASP A 147 2.29 4.91 0.69
CA ASP A 147 1.21 5.54 1.47
C ASP A 147 0.35 6.47 0.58
N THR A 148 0.99 7.25 -0.31
CA THR A 148 0.33 8.10 -1.31
C THR A 148 -0.59 7.30 -2.23
N LEU A 149 -0.16 6.14 -2.71
CA LEU A 149 -0.98 5.26 -3.55
C LEU A 149 -2.21 4.74 -2.79
N TYR A 150 -2.02 4.26 -1.56
CA TYR A 150 -3.12 3.77 -0.72
C TYR A 150 -4.15 4.87 -0.43
N LEU A 151 -3.70 6.09 -0.12
CA LEU A 151 -4.58 7.24 0.09
C LEU A 151 -5.34 7.61 -1.18
N ALA A 152 -4.66 7.69 -2.33
CA ALA A 152 -5.31 7.99 -3.61
C ALA A 152 -6.44 7.01 -3.92
N ILE A 153 -6.24 5.72 -3.70
CA ILE A 153 -7.25 4.68 -3.95
C ILE A 153 -8.40 4.78 -2.94
N SER A 154 -8.10 5.07 -1.67
CA SER A 154 -9.12 5.38 -0.66
C SER A 154 -10.01 6.55 -1.07
N TYR A 155 -9.43 7.61 -1.65
CA TYR A 155 -10.18 8.77 -2.14
C TYR A 155 -11.06 8.40 -3.34
N ILE A 156 -10.54 7.63 -4.29
CA ILE A 156 -11.29 7.14 -5.45
C ILE A 156 -12.51 6.34 -5.00
N ASP A 157 -12.32 5.34 -4.13
CA ASP A 157 -13.40 4.48 -3.68
C ASP A 157 -14.47 5.24 -2.89
N ARG A 158 -14.06 6.15 -2.00
CA ARG A 158 -15.00 6.98 -1.24
C ARG A 158 -15.74 7.97 -2.14
N PHE A 159 -15.08 8.53 -3.14
CA PHE A 159 -15.71 9.43 -4.10
C PHE A 159 -16.75 8.68 -4.95
N LEU A 160 -16.41 7.50 -5.48
CA LEU A 160 -17.32 6.64 -6.23
C LEU A 160 -18.48 6.09 -5.37
N SER A 161 -18.31 6.09 -4.04
CA SER A 161 -19.40 5.76 -3.11
C SER A 161 -20.45 6.84 -2.97
N LEU A 162 -20.13 8.09 -3.32
CA LEU A 162 -20.99 9.25 -3.11
C LEU A 162 -21.44 9.89 -4.42
N ASN A 163 -20.65 9.75 -5.49
CA ASN A 163 -20.85 10.45 -6.75
C ASN A 163 -20.87 9.49 -7.93
N VAL A 164 -21.87 9.62 -8.80
CA VAL A 164 -21.92 8.89 -10.08
C VAL A 164 -20.87 9.48 -11.01
N VAL A 165 -20.01 8.62 -11.57
CA VAL A 165 -18.93 9.04 -12.49
C VAL A 165 -19.10 8.35 -13.84
N HIS A 166 -18.99 9.13 -14.91
CA HIS A 166 -18.92 8.57 -16.26
C HIS A 166 -17.56 7.93 -16.52
N LYS A 167 -17.53 6.83 -17.26
CA LYS A 167 -16.29 6.09 -17.51
C LYS A 167 -15.16 6.93 -18.12
N GLN A 168 -15.49 7.93 -18.93
CA GLN A 168 -14.53 8.84 -19.56
C GLN A 168 -13.85 9.78 -18.57
N LYS A 169 -14.44 10.00 -17.39
CA LYS A 169 -13.87 10.84 -16.31
C LYS A 169 -13.19 10.01 -15.22
N LEU A 170 -13.18 8.69 -15.32
CA LEU A 170 -12.58 7.81 -14.33
C LEU A 170 -11.06 8.01 -14.18
N GLN A 171 -10.34 8.23 -15.29
CA GLN A 171 -8.91 8.54 -15.24
C GLN A 171 -8.65 9.93 -14.64
N LEU A 172 -9.48 10.92 -14.96
CA LEU A 172 -9.42 12.26 -14.35
C LEU A 172 -9.59 12.19 -12.83
N LEU A 173 -10.56 11.41 -12.35
CA LEU A 173 -10.73 11.12 -10.92
C LEU A 173 -9.46 10.49 -10.32
N GLY A 174 -8.87 9.52 -11.01
CA GLY A 174 -7.65 8.85 -10.56
C GLY A 174 -6.46 9.79 -10.37
N VAL A 175 -6.13 10.59 -11.39
CA VAL A 175 -4.99 11.53 -11.29
C VAL A 175 -5.24 12.66 -10.30
N SER A 176 -6.47 13.15 -10.20
CA SER A 176 -6.82 14.19 -9.25
C SER A 176 -6.78 13.66 -7.80
N SER A 177 -7.19 12.41 -7.58
CA SER A 177 -7.04 11.75 -6.29
C SER A 177 -5.58 11.55 -5.91
N MET A 178 -4.72 11.20 -6.88
CA MET A 178 -3.29 11.06 -6.63
C MET A 178 -2.61 12.40 -6.36
N LEU A 179 -2.99 13.46 -7.08
CA LEU A 179 -2.55 14.83 -6.78
C LEU A 179 -2.85 15.21 -5.33
N ILE A 180 -4.09 14.96 -4.86
CA ILE A 180 -4.46 15.26 -3.47
C ILE A 180 -3.65 14.41 -2.49
N ALA A 181 -3.49 13.10 -2.76
CA ALA A 181 -2.69 12.22 -1.91
C ALA A 181 -1.24 12.66 -1.84
N SER A 182 -0.65 13.06 -2.98
CA SER A 182 0.72 13.57 -3.03
C SER A 182 0.88 14.85 -2.21
N LYS A 183 -0.06 15.80 -2.31
CA LYS A 183 -0.07 17.01 -1.47
C LYS A 183 -0.19 16.71 0.03
N TYR A 184 -0.79 15.58 0.39
CA TYR A 184 -1.01 15.20 1.78
C TYR A 184 0.19 14.46 2.39
N GLU A 185 0.83 13.58 1.62
CA GLU A 185 1.81 12.61 2.15
C GLU A 185 3.26 12.91 1.72
N GLU A 186 3.47 13.52 0.55
CA GLU A 186 4.83 13.74 0.02
C GLU A 186 5.47 15.00 0.62
N ILE A 187 6.78 14.95 0.85
CA ILE A 187 7.57 16.13 1.23
C ILE A 187 7.54 17.16 0.09
N THR A 188 7.67 16.69 -1.15
CA THR A 188 7.58 17.50 -2.36
C THR A 188 6.63 16.83 -3.33
N ALA A 189 5.38 17.29 -3.35
CA ALA A 189 4.37 16.78 -4.27
C ALA A 189 4.65 17.21 -5.72
N PRO A 190 4.35 16.37 -6.72
CA PRO A 190 4.36 16.78 -8.13
C PRO A 190 3.36 17.91 -8.39
N ASP A 191 3.66 18.75 -9.37
CA ASP A 191 2.79 19.86 -9.75
C ASP A 191 1.58 19.36 -10.54
N VAL A 192 0.53 20.17 -10.60
CA VAL A 192 -0.67 19.85 -11.41
C VAL A 192 -0.30 19.62 -12.88
N GLY A 193 0.73 20.31 -13.39
CA GLY A 193 1.23 20.14 -14.75
C GLY A 193 1.78 18.73 -15.01
N ASP A 194 2.38 18.10 -14.01
CA ASP A 194 2.88 16.72 -14.11
C ASP A 194 1.72 15.75 -14.30
N PHE A 195 0.65 15.91 -13.50
CA PHE A 195 -0.55 15.09 -13.64
C PHE A 195 -1.31 15.33 -14.96
N CYS A 196 -1.25 16.54 -15.53
CA CYS A 196 -1.72 16.76 -16.90
C CYS A 196 -0.85 16.00 -17.90
N TYR A 197 0.48 16.10 -17.77
CA TYR A 197 1.46 15.47 -18.65
C TYR A 197 1.35 13.95 -18.69
N ILE A 198 1.24 13.28 -17.53
CA ILE A 198 1.14 11.80 -17.48
C ILE A 198 -0.14 11.26 -18.12
N THR A 199 -1.16 12.09 -18.24
CA THR A 199 -2.39 11.77 -18.99
C THR A 199 -2.28 12.11 -20.48
N ASP A 200 -1.08 12.36 -21.00
CA ASP A 200 -0.84 12.80 -22.38
C ASP A 200 -1.63 14.07 -22.72
N ASN A 201 -1.77 14.96 -21.73
CA ASN A 201 -2.58 16.18 -21.79
C ASN A 201 -4.05 15.93 -22.20
N THR A 202 -4.59 14.75 -21.91
CA THR A 202 -6.01 14.44 -22.13
C THR A 202 -6.92 15.38 -21.34
N TYR A 203 -6.47 15.80 -20.16
CA TYR A 203 -7.20 16.74 -19.31
C TYR A 203 -6.40 18.04 -19.14
N PRO A 204 -7.01 19.20 -19.40
CA PRO A 204 -6.37 20.48 -19.13
C PRO A 204 -6.31 20.74 -17.62
N LYS A 205 -5.43 21.65 -17.21
CA LYS A 205 -5.16 21.97 -15.80
C LYS A 205 -6.45 22.35 -15.05
N GLU A 206 -7.32 23.10 -15.70
CA GLU A 206 -8.58 23.58 -15.12
C GLU A 206 -9.52 22.41 -14.77
N GLU A 207 -9.53 21.34 -15.57
CA GLU A 207 -10.32 20.15 -15.28
C GLU A 207 -9.76 19.35 -14.10
N VAL A 208 -8.43 19.21 -14.01
CA VAL A 208 -7.77 18.53 -12.89
C VAL A 208 -8.01 19.28 -11.59
N VAL A 209 -7.85 20.61 -11.58
CA VAL A 209 -8.11 21.45 -10.39
C VAL A 209 -9.59 21.43 -10.00
N LYS A 210 -10.49 21.42 -10.99
CA LYS A 210 -11.93 21.30 -10.70
C LYS A 210 -12.27 19.95 -10.06
N MET A 211 -11.76 18.85 -10.61
CA MET A 211 -11.97 17.52 -10.04
C MET A 211 -11.35 17.41 -8.64
N GLU A 212 -10.17 17.99 -8.41
CA GLU A 212 -9.58 18.09 -7.07
C GLU A 212 -10.54 18.77 -6.09
N ALA A 213 -11.10 19.93 -6.46
CA ALA A 213 -12.05 20.64 -5.62
C ALA A 213 -13.33 19.82 -5.36
N ASP A 214 -13.82 19.11 -6.36
CA ASP A 214 -15.03 18.27 -6.24
C ASP A 214 -14.78 17.06 -5.31
N ILE A 215 -13.60 16.44 -5.37
CA ILE A 215 -13.18 15.37 -4.45
C ILE A 215 -13.12 15.89 -3.01
N LEU A 216 -12.39 16.99 -2.79
CA LEU A 216 -12.22 17.58 -1.44
C LEU A 216 -13.57 17.95 -0.81
N LYS A 217 -14.47 18.56 -1.58
CA LYS A 217 -15.84 18.89 -1.14
C LYS A 217 -16.65 17.64 -0.81
N SER A 218 -16.62 16.63 -1.69
CA SER A 218 -17.37 15.38 -1.50
C SER A 218 -16.91 14.62 -0.27
N LEU A 219 -15.60 14.59 -0.02
CA LEU A 219 -14.99 13.92 1.12
C LEU A 219 -14.95 14.79 2.38
N LYS A 220 -15.48 16.02 2.31
CA LYS A 220 -15.49 17.00 3.42
C LYS A 220 -14.11 17.22 4.02
N PHE A 221 -13.07 17.21 3.18
CA PHE A 221 -11.66 17.35 3.58
C PHE A 221 -11.15 16.28 4.56
N GLU A 222 -11.85 15.16 4.72
CA GLU A 222 -11.43 14.04 5.58
C GLU A 222 -10.41 13.16 4.84
N MET A 223 -9.15 13.59 4.77
CA MET A 223 -8.11 12.96 3.95
C MET A 223 -7.25 11.92 4.71
N GLY A 224 -7.03 12.12 6.02
CA GLY A 224 -6.16 11.28 6.86
C GLY A 224 -6.78 9.97 7.33
N ASN A 225 -7.13 9.06 6.41
CA ASN A 225 -7.69 7.75 6.77
C ASN A 225 -6.60 6.71 6.99
N PRO A 226 -6.78 5.76 7.92
CA PRO A 226 -5.86 4.64 8.06
C PRO A 226 -5.98 3.72 6.83
N THR A 227 -4.84 3.22 6.37
CA THR A 227 -4.77 2.34 5.20
C THR A 227 -4.27 0.95 5.60
N VAL A 228 -4.32 0.01 4.65
CA VAL A 228 -3.75 -1.34 4.87
C VAL A 228 -2.28 -1.23 5.26
N LYS A 229 -1.53 -0.32 4.63
CA LYS A 229 -0.12 -0.08 4.93
C LYS A 229 0.11 0.41 6.37
N THR A 230 -0.80 1.23 6.90
CA THR A 230 -0.75 1.72 8.29
C THR A 230 -0.70 0.55 9.28
N PHE A 231 -1.63 -0.40 9.18
CA PHE A 231 -1.68 -1.58 10.05
C PHE A 231 -0.61 -2.62 9.71
N LEU A 232 -0.27 -2.77 8.42
CA LEU A 232 0.71 -3.75 7.97
C LEU A 232 2.10 -3.51 8.56
N ARG A 233 2.51 -2.23 8.74
CA ARG A 233 3.77 -1.89 9.42
C ARG A 233 3.82 -2.50 10.82
N ARG A 234 2.78 -2.28 11.62
CA ARG A 234 2.67 -2.80 13.00
C ARG A 234 2.64 -4.33 13.03
N PHE A 235 1.80 -4.95 12.21
CA PHE A 235 1.66 -6.41 12.20
C PHE A 235 2.91 -7.11 11.67
N THR A 236 3.67 -6.49 10.76
CA THR A 236 4.97 -7.00 10.32
C THR A 236 5.97 -7.03 11.48
N SER A 237 6.06 -5.94 12.26
CA SER A 237 6.92 -5.87 13.45
C SER A 237 6.58 -6.96 14.46
N VAL A 238 5.28 -7.18 14.74
CA VAL A 238 4.81 -8.24 15.63
C VAL A 238 5.15 -9.64 15.08
N ALA A 239 4.92 -9.87 13.78
CA ALA A 239 5.17 -11.15 13.12
C ALA A 239 6.65 -11.56 13.13
N GLN A 240 7.56 -10.58 13.23
CA GLN A 240 9.00 -10.77 13.21
C GLN A 240 9.65 -10.74 14.59
N LYS A 241 8.90 -10.53 15.68
CA LYS A 241 9.45 -10.33 17.03
C LYS A 241 10.41 -11.43 17.50
N ASN A 242 10.18 -12.67 17.09
CA ASN A 242 11.02 -13.82 17.46
C ASN A 242 12.25 -14.02 16.55
N ASN A 243 12.39 -13.21 15.50
CA ASN A 243 13.50 -13.32 14.56
C ASN A 243 14.68 -12.49 15.04
N LYS A 244 15.88 -13.07 15.01
CA LYS A 244 17.13 -12.38 15.37
C LYS A 244 17.50 -11.24 14.41
N SER A 245 16.91 -11.23 13.20
CA SER A 245 17.13 -10.22 12.17
C SER A 245 15.83 -9.91 11.42
N PRO A 246 15.70 -8.71 10.81
CA PRO A 246 14.53 -8.35 10.02
C PRO A 246 14.37 -9.32 8.84
N ASN A 247 13.21 -9.95 8.73
CA ASN A 247 12.89 -10.80 7.59
C ASN A 247 12.37 -9.94 6.44
N LEU A 248 13.29 -9.33 5.69
CA LEU A 248 12.97 -8.46 4.54
C LEU A 248 12.08 -9.15 3.49
N GLN A 249 12.17 -10.48 3.37
CA GLN A 249 11.32 -11.24 2.47
C GLN A 249 9.86 -11.21 2.91
N LEU A 250 9.58 -11.40 4.21
CA LEU A 250 8.24 -11.26 4.78
C LEU A 250 7.70 -9.83 4.60
N GLU A 251 8.55 -8.83 4.85
CA GLU A 251 8.16 -7.42 4.72
C GLU A 251 7.78 -7.06 3.27
N PHE A 252 8.66 -7.35 2.30
CA PHE A 252 8.38 -7.05 0.90
C PHE A 252 7.24 -7.89 0.33
N LEU A 253 7.10 -9.15 0.75
CA LEU A 253 5.96 -9.97 0.38
C LEU A 253 4.66 -9.41 0.96
N GLY A 254 4.70 -8.91 2.20
CA GLY A 254 3.60 -8.18 2.81
C GLY A 254 3.20 -6.96 1.97
N TYR A 255 4.16 -6.12 1.58
CA TYR A 255 3.88 -4.96 0.73
C TYR A 255 3.29 -5.36 -0.63
N TYR A 256 3.83 -6.41 -1.25
CA TYR A 256 3.32 -6.94 -2.51
C TYR A 256 1.86 -7.39 -2.40
N LEU A 257 1.54 -8.22 -1.41
CA LEU A 257 0.19 -8.73 -1.19
C LEU A 257 -0.79 -7.62 -0.79
N GLY A 258 -0.33 -6.65 0.01
CA GLY A 258 -1.10 -5.45 0.34
C GLY A 258 -1.45 -4.65 -0.90
N GLU A 259 -0.49 -4.40 -1.80
CA GLU A 259 -0.78 -3.66 -3.04
C GLU A 259 -1.66 -4.47 -3.99
N LEU A 260 -1.48 -5.79 -4.10
CA LEU A 260 -2.39 -6.65 -4.86
C LEU A 260 -3.84 -6.51 -4.39
N SER A 261 -4.07 -6.42 -3.07
CA SER A 261 -5.42 -6.27 -2.51
C SER A 261 -6.17 -5.04 -3.04
N LEU A 262 -5.44 -4.00 -3.50
CA LEU A 262 -6.02 -2.78 -4.05
C LEU A 262 -6.67 -3.00 -5.42
N LEU A 263 -6.26 -4.03 -6.18
CA LEU A 263 -6.78 -4.31 -7.52
C LEU A 263 -8.21 -4.87 -7.48
N ASP A 264 -8.53 -5.71 -6.50
CA ASP A 264 -9.81 -6.42 -6.43
C ASP A 264 -10.84 -5.61 -5.64
N TYR A 265 -11.96 -5.31 -6.29
CA TYR A 265 -13.08 -4.60 -5.67
C TYR A 265 -13.64 -5.31 -4.43
N ASN A 266 -13.58 -6.64 -4.39
CA ASN A 266 -14.08 -7.41 -3.25
C ASN A 266 -13.29 -7.15 -1.95
N CYS A 267 -12.10 -6.56 -2.03
CA CYS A 267 -11.34 -6.16 -0.86
C CYS A 267 -11.92 -4.92 -0.16
N VAL A 268 -12.68 -4.08 -0.87
CA VAL A 268 -13.25 -2.81 -0.37
C VAL A 268 -14.18 -3.00 0.82
N LYS A 269 -14.84 -4.17 0.93
CA LYS A 269 -15.75 -4.49 2.02
C LYS A 269 -15.06 -4.68 3.37
N PHE A 270 -13.77 -5.04 3.36
CA PHE A 270 -13.01 -5.32 4.58
C PHE A 270 -12.49 -4.03 5.22
N LEU A 271 -12.09 -4.15 6.48
CA LEU A 271 -11.36 -3.09 7.18
C LEU A 271 -9.88 -3.13 6.77
N PRO A 272 -9.21 -1.97 6.69
CA PRO A 272 -7.76 -1.92 6.44
C PRO A 272 -6.94 -2.83 7.36
N SER A 273 -7.28 -2.91 8.66
CA SER A 273 -6.61 -3.81 9.61
C SER A 273 -6.82 -5.29 9.29
N LEU A 274 -8.04 -5.69 8.89
CA LEU A 274 -8.34 -7.08 8.51
C LEU A 274 -7.57 -7.49 7.25
N VAL A 275 -7.48 -6.60 6.26
CA VAL A 275 -6.67 -6.84 5.06
C VAL A 275 -5.19 -6.97 5.44
N ALA A 276 -4.67 -6.11 6.30
CA ALA A 276 -3.28 -6.18 6.75
C ALA A 276 -2.98 -7.49 7.51
N ALA A 277 -3.88 -7.93 8.39
CA ALA A 277 -3.78 -9.20 9.10
C ALA A 277 -3.78 -10.39 8.12
N SER A 278 -4.69 -10.37 7.12
CA SER A 278 -4.79 -11.38 6.07
C SER A 278 -3.53 -11.45 5.21
N VAL A 279 -2.92 -10.29 4.90
CA VAL A 279 -1.65 -10.18 4.21
C VAL A 279 -0.52 -10.87 5.00
N ILE A 280 -0.42 -10.64 6.31
CA ILE A 280 0.59 -11.29 7.16
C ILE A 280 0.37 -12.80 7.24
N PHE A 281 -0.87 -13.24 7.41
CA PHE A 281 -1.22 -14.66 7.37
C PHE A 281 -0.73 -15.30 6.07
N LEU A 282 -1.08 -14.71 4.93
CA LEU A 282 -0.75 -15.25 3.62
C LEU A 282 0.75 -15.20 3.34
N ALA A 283 1.43 -14.12 3.73
CA ALA A 283 2.88 -14.00 3.55
C ALA A 283 3.64 -15.08 4.34
N LYS A 284 3.23 -15.33 5.60
CA LYS A 284 3.80 -16.42 6.41
C LYS A 284 3.52 -17.79 5.80
N PHE A 285 2.31 -18.02 5.28
CA PHE A 285 1.96 -19.26 4.58
C PHE A 285 2.82 -19.49 3.34
N ILE A 286 3.03 -18.47 2.51
CA ILE A 286 3.85 -18.57 1.29
C ILE A 286 5.32 -18.88 1.65
N ILE A 287 5.86 -18.28 2.71
CA ILE A 287 7.24 -18.49 3.14
C ILE A 287 7.42 -19.86 3.81
N GLN A 288 6.45 -20.30 4.62
CA GLN A 288 6.50 -21.55 5.39
C GLN A 288 5.14 -22.29 5.31
N PRO A 289 4.85 -22.99 4.19
CA PRO A 289 3.57 -23.66 3.99
C PRO A 289 3.23 -24.73 5.02
N MET A 290 4.24 -25.36 5.60
CA MET A 290 4.11 -26.47 6.56
C MET A 290 3.89 -26.02 8.01
N ILE A 291 3.92 -24.72 8.27
CA ILE A 291 3.75 -24.14 9.61
C ILE A 291 2.46 -23.34 9.63
N HIS A 292 1.67 -23.49 10.69
CA HIS A 292 0.46 -22.71 10.87
C HIS A 292 0.80 -21.20 10.86
N PRO A 293 0.25 -20.41 9.91
CA PRO A 293 0.68 -19.03 9.69
C PRO A 293 0.20 -18.07 10.79
N TRP A 294 -0.87 -18.42 11.51
CA TRP A 294 -1.42 -17.61 12.60
C TRP A 294 -0.96 -18.12 13.97
N CYS A 295 -0.62 -17.21 14.88
CA CYS A 295 -0.23 -17.55 16.26
C CYS A 295 -0.96 -16.67 17.28
N ALA A 296 -0.95 -17.09 18.55
CA ALA A 296 -1.62 -16.38 19.64
C ALA A 296 -1.19 -14.90 19.75
N THR A 297 0.09 -14.59 19.52
CA THR A 297 0.59 -13.21 19.52
C THR A 297 -0.06 -12.38 18.40
N LEU A 298 -0.14 -12.90 17.18
CA LEU A 298 -0.78 -12.17 16.07
C LEU A 298 -2.27 -11.95 16.32
N GLN A 299 -2.95 -12.95 16.88
CA GLN A 299 -4.35 -12.83 17.26
C GLN A 299 -4.55 -11.77 18.35
N GLN A 300 -3.71 -11.73 19.38
CA GLN A 300 -3.78 -10.73 20.45
C GLN A 300 -3.56 -9.30 19.93
N TYR A 301 -2.62 -9.11 19.01
CA TYR A 301 -2.27 -7.78 18.49
C TYR A 301 -3.20 -7.25 17.42
N SER A 302 -3.79 -8.13 16.62
CA SER A 302 -4.70 -7.74 15.53
C SER A 302 -6.17 -7.79 15.93
N GLY A 303 -6.51 -8.56 16.98
CA GLY A 303 -7.89 -8.81 17.38
C GLY A 303 -8.63 -9.83 16.52
N TYR A 304 -7.99 -10.42 15.49
CA TYR A 304 -8.63 -11.32 14.54
C TYR A 304 -8.24 -12.78 14.76
N LYS A 305 -9.24 -13.67 14.71
CA LYS A 305 -9.05 -15.11 14.64
C LYS A 305 -8.75 -15.56 13.21
N PRO A 306 -8.15 -16.75 13.01
CA PRO A 306 -7.94 -17.30 11.66
C PRO A 306 -9.23 -17.35 10.82
N ALA A 307 -10.36 -17.71 11.43
CA ALA A 307 -11.65 -17.80 10.76
C ALA A 307 -12.13 -16.45 10.19
N ASP A 308 -11.86 -15.34 10.89
CA ASP A 308 -12.25 -13.98 10.47
C ASP A 308 -11.50 -13.55 9.19
N LEU A 309 -10.27 -14.05 9.01
CA LEU A 309 -9.39 -13.68 7.91
C LEU A 309 -9.66 -14.48 6.63
N LYS A 310 -10.35 -15.62 6.74
CA LYS A 310 -10.47 -16.63 5.67
C LYS A 310 -10.85 -16.04 4.32
N ASP A 311 -11.95 -15.29 4.25
CA ASP A 311 -12.46 -14.75 2.99
C ASP A 311 -11.46 -13.78 2.35
N CYS A 312 -10.83 -12.92 3.14
CA CYS A 312 -9.87 -11.94 2.64
C CYS A 312 -8.56 -12.61 2.20
N VAL A 313 -8.05 -13.56 2.98
CA VAL A 313 -6.87 -14.37 2.63
C VAL A 313 -7.07 -15.10 1.29
N LEU A 314 -8.24 -15.72 1.08
CA LEU A 314 -8.53 -16.43 -0.17
C LEU A 314 -8.61 -15.49 -1.38
N ILE A 315 -9.21 -14.29 -1.22
CA ILE A 315 -9.23 -13.27 -2.29
C ILE A 315 -7.81 -12.83 -2.66
N ILE A 316 -6.96 -12.54 -1.66
CA ILE A 316 -5.58 -12.10 -1.91
C ILE A 316 -4.74 -13.26 -2.47
N HIS A 317 -5.00 -14.50 -2.07
CA HIS A 317 -4.33 -15.68 -2.63
C HIS A 317 -4.70 -15.90 -4.10
N ASP A 318 -5.98 -15.79 -4.47
CA ASP A 318 -6.43 -15.83 -5.86
C ASP A 318 -5.74 -14.76 -6.72
N LEU A 319 -5.55 -13.57 -6.16
CA LEU A 319 -4.77 -12.52 -6.80
C LEU A 319 -3.32 -12.97 -6.91
N TYR A 320 -2.66 -13.40 -5.84
CA TYR A 320 -1.25 -13.83 -5.88
C TYR A 320 -0.97 -14.87 -6.97
N VAL A 321 -1.75 -15.96 -7.02
CA VAL A 321 -1.60 -17.05 -8.02
C VAL A 321 -2.18 -16.71 -9.40
N SER A 322 -2.64 -15.47 -9.62
CA SER A 322 -3.16 -14.97 -10.90
C SER A 322 -4.47 -15.63 -11.39
N ARG A 323 -5.27 -16.22 -10.50
CA ARG A 323 -6.65 -16.65 -10.82
C ARG A 323 -7.55 -15.47 -11.12
N LYS A 324 -7.28 -14.35 -10.46
CA LYS A 324 -7.92 -13.04 -10.67
C LYS A 324 -6.87 -11.99 -11.02
N GLY A 325 -7.28 -11.00 -11.82
CA GLY A 325 -6.41 -9.87 -12.16
C GLY A 325 -5.13 -10.26 -12.92
N GLY A 326 -5.08 -11.44 -13.57
CA GLY A 326 -3.90 -11.91 -14.28
C GLY A 326 -3.47 -11.04 -15.47
N SER A 327 -4.33 -10.15 -15.96
CA SER A 327 -3.97 -9.15 -16.99
C SER A 327 -3.37 -7.86 -16.42
N LEU A 328 -3.53 -7.62 -15.11
CA LEU A 328 -3.04 -6.44 -14.40
C LEU A 328 -1.64 -6.75 -13.86
N GLN A 329 -0.63 -6.10 -14.42
CA GLN A 329 0.76 -6.54 -14.29
C GLN A 329 1.66 -5.54 -13.59
N ALA A 330 1.25 -4.27 -13.41
CA ALA A 330 2.11 -3.22 -12.90
C ALA A 330 2.70 -3.57 -11.53
N ILE A 331 1.86 -4.05 -10.61
CA ILE A 331 2.27 -4.46 -9.26
C ILE A 331 3.23 -5.66 -9.35
N ARG A 332 2.96 -6.65 -10.20
CA ARG A 332 3.83 -7.83 -10.32
C ARG A 332 5.20 -7.45 -10.85
N GLU A 333 5.26 -6.65 -11.89
CA GLU A 333 6.52 -6.19 -12.47
C GLU A 333 7.29 -5.31 -11.49
N LYS A 334 6.61 -4.47 -10.70
CA LYS A 334 7.21 -3.73 -9.59
C LYS A 334 7.91 -4.67 -8.61
N TYR A 335 7.21 -5.66 -8.08
CA TYR A 335 7.74 -6.57 -7.04
C TYR A 335 8.60 -7.75 -7.56
N LYS A 336 8.76 -7.86 -8.90
CA LYS A 336 9.79 -8.70 -9.54
C LYS A 336 11.17 -8.04 -9.55
N GLN A 337 11.29 -6.76 -9.18
CA GLN A 337 12.58 -6.08 -9.16
C GLN A 337 13.47 -6.59 -8.01
N HIS A 338 14.79 -6.59 -8.22
CA HIS A 338 15.79 -6.96 -7.21
C HIS A 338 15.65 -6.19 -5.89
N LYS A 339 15.24 -4.92 -5.96
CA LYS A 339 15.03 -4.05 -4.78
C LYS A 339 14.00 -4.63 -3.80
N PHE A 340 13.06 -5.43 -4.29
CA PHE A 340 12.04 -6.12 -3.50
C PHE A 340 12.30 -7.63 -3.35
N LYS A 341 13.54 -8.10 -3.56
CA LYS A 341 13.94 -9.51 -3.38
C LYS A 341 13.12 -10.52 -4.20
N TYR A 342 12.59 -10.10 -5.35
CA TYR A 342 11.82 -10.96 -6.27
C TYR A 342 10.62 -11.66 -5.62
N VAL A 343 10.00 -11.06 -4.59
CA VAL A 343 8.90 -11.68 -3.83
C VAL A 343 7.69 -12.05 -4.69
N ALA A 344 7.48 -11.37 -5.82
CA ALA A 344 6.43 -11.71 -6.77
C ALA A 344 6.65 -13.02 -7.55
N SER A 345 7.88 -13.54 -7.56
CA SER A 345 8.27 -14.79 -8.23
C SER A 345 8.39 -15.99 -7.28
N MET A 346 8.05 -15.82 -6.00
CA MET A 346 8.10 -16.91 -5.05
C MET A 346 7.08 -18.01 -5.40
N PRO A 347 7.39 -19.29 -5.16
CA PRO A 347 6.42 -20.35 -5.28
C PRO A 347 5.41 -20.26 -4.12
N SER A 348 4.15 -20.51 -4.41
CA SER A 348 3.11 -20.70 -3.39
C SER A 348 2.32 -21.97 -3.69
N PRO A 349 1.94 -22.75 -2.66
CA PRO A 349 0.99 -23.83 -2.85
C PRO A 349 -0.33 -23.32 -3.49
N PRO A 350 -0.96 -24.13 -4.35
CA PRO A 350 -2.18 -23.72 -5.04
C PRO A 350 -3.36 -23.56 -4.07
N GLU A 351 -3.35 -24.23 -2.93
CA GLU A 351 -4.45 -24.17 -1.96
C GLU A 351 -3.91 -24.00 -0.55
N ILE A 352 -4.66 -23.26 0.27
CA ILE A 352 -4.38 -23.08 1.69
C ILE A 352 -5.20 -24.14 2.44
N PRO A 353 -4.57 -24.98 3.29
CA PRO A 353 -5.30 -25.98 4.06
C PRO A 353 -6.44 -25.36 4.88
N ALA A 354 -7.64 -25.94 4.79
CA ALA A 354 -8.81 -25.44 5.52
C ALA A 354 -8.60 -25.43 7.04
N SER A 355 -7.79 -26.36 7.55
CA SER A 355 -7.39 -26.43 8.96
C SER A 355 -6.62 -25.21 9.45
N TYR A 356 -6.00 -24.42 8.58
CA TYR A 356 -5.31 -23.19 8.98
C TYR A 356 -6.26 -22.03 9.29
N PHE A 357 -7.56 -22.20 9.01
CA PHE A 357 -8.61 -21.24 9.37
C PHE A 357 -9.45 -21.72 10.56
N GLU A 358 -9.13 -22.87 11.14
CA GLU A 358 -9.73 -23.31 12.40
C GLU A 358 -9.16 -22.49 13.56
N ASP A 359 -9.99 -22.26 14.59
CA ASP A 359 -9.55 -21.57 15.78
C ASP A 359 -8.39 -22.33 16.45
N LEU A 360 -7.39 -21.60 16.93
CA LEU A 360 -6.30 -22.18 17.72
C LEU A 360 -6.91 -22.86 18.94
N LYS A 361 -6.70 -24.17 19.09
CA LYS A 361 -7.12 -24.90 20.29
C LYS A 361 -6.40 -24.27 21.49
N GLU A 362 -7.19 -23.81 22.47
CA GLU A 362 -6.71 -23.18 23.71
C GLU A 362 -5.77 -24.07 24.51
#